data_AF-A0A4Z1CU08-F1
#
_entry.id   AF-A0A4Z1CU08-F1
#
_cell.length_a   1.000
_cell.length_b   1.000
_cell.length_c   1.000
_cell.angle_alpha   90.00
_cell.angle_beta   90.00
_cell.angle_gamma   90.00
#
_symmetry.space_group_name_H-M   'P 1'
#
loop_
_entity.id
_entity.type
_entity.pdbx_description
1 polymer ?
#
loop_
_entity_poly.entity_id
_entity_poly.type
_entity_poly.pdbx_seq_one_letter_code
_entity_poly.pdbx_strand_id
1 'polypeptide(L)'
;MHSADAATAWAEHQVTTLADGAREWTVPAYASPAWNRLPPSDPRRFAAVIEAAERWSRHTAEEERLDQLADDDPTAWYAEITAEANAAARQLAGRLARMRTQAELESARTHRPPHRLRATPGWPPIAVPGQPGRYLYPSRQLAAA
;
A
#
# COMPACT_ATOMS: atom_id res chain seq x y z
N MET A 1 26.30 33.66 0.26
CA MET A 1 24.84 33.46 0.44
C MET A 1 24.30 33.01 -0.90
N HIS A 2 23.86 31.76 -1.03
CA HIS A 2 23.31 31.27 -2.29
C HIS A 2 21.95 31.94 -2.53
N SER A 3 21.61 32.22 -3.79
CA SER A 3 20.38 32.97 -4.14
C SER A 3 19.10 32.29 -3.65
N ALA A 4 19.09 30.95 -3.57
CA ALA A 4 17.97 30.17 -3.05
C ALA A 4 17.76 30.37 -1.53
N ASP A 5 18.85 30.48 -0.76
CA ASP A 5 18.79 30.75 0.68
C ASP A 5 18.21 32.14 0.96
N ALA A 6 18.58 33.11 0.11
CA ALA A 6 18.08 34.48 0.20
C ALA A 6 16.57 34.56 -0.11
N ALA A 7 16.10 33.83 -1.13
CA ALA A 7 14.69 33.75 -1.49
C ALA A 7 13.85 33.09 -0.40
N THR A 8 14.33 31.97 0.16
CA THR A 8 13.67 31.27 1.28
C THR A 8 13.55 32.18 2.50
N ALA A 9 14.64 32.86 2.89
CA ALA A 9 14.64 33.77 4.02
C ALA A 9 13.72 34.98 3.80
N TRP A 10 13.65 35.50 2.56
CA TRP A 10 12.68 36.54 2.21
C TRP A 10 11.24 36.04 2.33
N ALA A 11 10.94 34.85 1.81
CA ALA A 11 9.59 34.27 1.86
C ALA A 11 9.12 34.04 3.29
N GLU A 12 9.97 33.48 4.15
CA GLU A 12 9.71 33.30 5.58
C GLU A 12 9.45 34.65 6.28
N HIS A 13 10.27 35.66 5.97
CA HIS A 13 10.07 36.99 6.51
C HIS A 13 8.74 37.62 6.07
N GLN A 14 8.34 37.47 4.80
CA GLN A 14 7.05 37.96 4.31
C GLN A 14 5.88 37.26 5.01
N VAL A 15 5.89 35.93 5.11
CA VAL A 15 4.83 35.18 5.81
C VAL A 15 4.73 35.60 7.27
N THR A 16 5.88 35.80 7.93
CA THR A 16 5.93 36.29 9.31
C THR A 16 5.34 37.69 9.45
N THR A 17 5.65 38.59 8.51
CA THR A 17 5.10 39.96 8.50
C THR A 17 3.58 39.95 8.29
N LEU A 18 3.06 39.06 7.44
CA LEU A 18 1.62 38.91 7.20
C LEU A 18 0.88 38.33 8.40
N ALA A 19 1.57 37.54 9.22
CA ALA A 19 1.03 36.94 10.44
C ALA A 19 0.98 37.94 11.62
N ASP A 20 1.61 39.10 11.49
CA ASP A 20 1.72 40.06 12.59
C ASP A 20 0.33 40.54 13.06
N GLY A 21 0.15 40.56 14.39
CA GLY A 21 -1.13 40.89 15.02
C GLY A 21 -2.25 39.83 14.92
N ALA A 22 -2.01 38.68 14.26
CA ALA A 22 -2.99 37.59 14.22
C ALA A 22 -2.99 36.78 15.54
N ARG A 23 -4.17 36.61 16.15
CA ARG A 23 -4.33 35.74 17.35
C ARG A 23 -4.23 34.25 17.01
N GLU A 24 -4.65 33.87 15.81
CA GLU A 24 -4.58 32.52 15.28
C GLU A 24 -4.14 32.60 13.82
N TRP A 25 -3.02 31.96 13.51
CA TRP A 25 -2.41 31.98 12.18
C TRP A 25 -2.28 30.57 11.65
N THR A 26 -3.08 30.25 10.64
CA THR A 26 -2.98 29.01 9.86
C THR A 26 -3.24 29.36 8.41
N VAL A 27 -2.24 29.13 7.57
CA VAL A 27 -2.29 29.41 6.15
C VAL A 27 -2.89 28.18 5.45
N PRO A 28 -4.06 28.29 4.80
CA PRO A 28 -4.59 27.18 4.03
C PRO A 28 -3.73 26.97 2.77
N ALA A 29 -3.68 25.74 2.27
CA ALA A 29 -2.97 25.45 1.02
C ALA A 29 -3.56 26.30 -0.13
N TYR A 30 -2.68 26.84 -0.98
CA TYR A 30 -3.08 27.61 -2.15
C TYR A 30 -4.08 26.84 -3.02
N ALA A 31 -5.06 27.54 -3.58
CA ALA A 31 -6.15 27.00 -4.38
C ALA A 31 -7.06 25.94 -3.68
N SER A 32 -6.83 25.63 -2.40
CA SER A 32 -7.71 24.72 -1.64
C SER A 32 -9.11 25.32 -1.43
N PRO A 33 -10.14 24.50 -1.11
CA PRO A 33 -11.46 25.01 -0.74
C PRO A 33 -11.43 25.99 0.43
N ALA A 34 -10.51 25.81 1.40
CA ALA A 34 -10.33 26.73 2.51
C ALA A 34 -9.77 28.08 2.06
N TRP A 35 -8.79 28.08 1.15
CA TRP A 35 -8.24 29.30 0.55
C TRP A 35 -9.27 30.06 -0.29
N ASN A 36 -10.07 29.35 -1.08
CA ASN A 36 -11.11 29.97 -1.92
C ASN A 36 -12.21 30.67 -1.12
N ARG A 37 -12.46 30.24 0.12
CA ARG A 37 -13.44 30.87 1.03
C ARG A 37 -12.90 32.11 1.75
N LEU A 38 -11.59 32.37 1.69
CA LEU A 38 -11.01 33.55 2.32
C LEU A 38 -11.44 34.83 1.59
N PRO A 39 -11.77 35.91 2.33
CA PRO A 39 -12.00 37.24 1.74
C PRO A 39 -10.81 37.69 0.89
N PRO A 40 -11.03 38.45 -0.20
CA PRO A 40 -9.93 38.92 -1.06
C PRO A 40 -8.85 39.72 -0.33
N SER A 41 -9.20 40.42 0.75
CA SER A 41 -8.29 41.20 1.59
C SER A 41 -7.63 40.41 2.72
N ASP A 42 -7.89 39.12 2.85
CA ASP A 42 -7.32 38.29 3.91
C ASP A 42 -5.83 38.02 3.65
N PRO A 43 -4.91 38.42 4.55
CA PRO A 43 -3.47 38.25 4.35
C PRO A 43 -3.05 36.78 4.16
N ARG A 44 -3.83 35.83 4.68
CA ARG A 44 -3.59 34.39 4.49
C ARG A 44 -3.68 33.97 3.02
N ARG A 45 -4.39 34.72 2.17
CA ARG A 45 -4.42 34.44 0.73
C ARG A 45 -3.05 34.66 0.10
N PHE A 46 -2.38 35.75 0.46
CA PHE A 46 -1.07 36.09 -0.05
C PHE A 46 0.01 35.18 0.55
N ALA A 47 -0.07 34.88 1.84
CA ALA A 47 0.83 33.90 2.48
C ALA A 47 0.76 32.51 1.81
N ALA A 48 -0.44 32.04 1.47
CA ALA A 48 -0.60 30.76 0.77
C ALA A 48 0.06 30.74 -0.61
N VAL A 49 0.05 31.87 -1.33
CA VAL A 49 0.72 32.00 -2.63
C VAL A 49 2.24 31.93 -2.46
N ILE A 50 2.80 32.63 -1.46
CA ILE A 50 4.24 32.58 -1.16
C ILE A 50 4.65 31.15 -0.80
N GLU A 51 3.91 30.49 0.09
CA GLU A 51 4.21 29.09 0.45
C GLU A 51 4.12 28.15 -0.75
N ALA A 52 3.15 28.34 -1.65
CA ALA A 52 3.02 27.54 -2.85
C ALA A 52 4.17 27.76 -3.83
N ALA A 53 4.60 29.01 -4.00
CA ALA A 53 5.77 29.35 -4.82
C ALA A 53 7.03 28.67 -4.28
N GLU A 54 7.29 28.76 -2.97
CA GLU A 54 8.45 28.10 -2.34
C GLU A 54 8.39 26.58 -2.41
N ARG A 55 7.20 25.98 -2.32
CA ARG A 55 7.04 24.52 -2.53
C ARG A 55 7.33 24.14 -3.97
N TRP A 56 6.87 24.94 -4.94
CA TRP A 56 7.15 24.72 -6.35
C TRP A 56 8.65 24.84 -6.65
N SER A 57 9.31 25.89 -6.16
CA SER A 57 10.75 26.07 -6.34
C SER A 57 11.56 24.90 -5.77
N ARG A 58 11.20 24.41 -4.57
CA ARG A 58 11.83 23.21 -3.99
C ARG A 58 11.55 21.95 -4.79
N HIS A 59 10.33 21.79 -5.30
CA HIS A 59 9.97 20.66 -6.14
C HIS A 59 10.80 20.63 -7.42
N THR A 60 10.91 21.76 -8.13
CA THR A 60 11.71 21.85 -9.36
C THR A 60 13.19 21.62 -9.10
N ALA A 61 13.74 22.17 -8.00
CA ALA A 61 15.13 21.92 -7.63
C ALA A 61 15.40 20.44 -7.31
N GLU A 62 14.42 19.77 -6.71
CA GLU A 62 14.51 18.33 -6.42
C GLU A 62 14.37 17.48 -7.70
N GLU A 63 13.47 17.84 -8.61
CA GLU A 63 13.38 17.20 -9.92
C GLU A 63 14.70 17.33 -10.69
N GLU A 64 15.27 18.53 -10.75
CA GLU A 64 16.57 18.78 -11.41
C GLU A 64 17.69 17.97 -10.77
N ARG A 65 17.71 17.86 -9.43
CA ARG A 65 18.67 17.01 -8.71
C ARG A 65 18.50 15.54 -9.08
N LEU A 66 17.26 15.05 -9.17
CA LEU A 66 16.98 13.66 -9.51
C LEU A 66 17.31 13.36 -10.97
N ASP A 67 17.03 14.28 -11.89
CA ASP A 67 17.42 14.16 -13.30
C ASP A 67 18.94 14.11 -13.43
N GLN A 68 19.65 15.01 -12.75
CA GLN A 68 21.11 14.99 -12.72
C GLN A 68 21.66 13.68 -12.11
N LEU A 69 21.04 13.20 -11.03
CA LEU A 69 21.45 11.93 -10.42
C LEU A 69 21.20 10.75 -11.37
N ALA A 70 20.11 10.77 -12.14
CA ALA A 70 19.83 9.73 -13.14
C ALA A 70 20.89 9.69 -14.23
N ASP A 71 21.41 10.85 -14.64
CA ASP A 71 22.46 10.96 -15.66
C ASP A 71 23.84 10.57 -15.09
N ASP A 72 24.18 11.05 -13.89
CA ASP A 72 25.51 10.88 -13.26
C ASP A 72 25.69 9.48 -12.63
N ASP A 73 24.67 8.96 -11.95
CA ASP A 73 24.65 7.63 -11.32
C ASP A 73 23.24 6.97 -11.36
N PRO A 74 22.91 6.28 -12.47
CA PRO A 74 21.64 5.59 -12.63
C PRO A 74 21.34 4.56 -11.53
N THR A 75 22.37 3.98 -10.90
CA THR A 75 22.20 2.98 -9.85
C THR A 75 21.78 3.63 -8.54
N ALA A 76 22.43 4.73 -8.17
CA ALA A 76 22.04 5.51 -7.00
C ALA A 76 20.64 6.11 -7.17
N TRP A 77 20.32 6.65 -8.36
CA TRP A 77 18.99 7.12 -8.70
C TRP A 77 17.93 6.02 -8.51
N TYR A 78 18.14 4.83 -9.09
CA TYR A 78 17.19 3.72 -8.96
C TYR A 78 17.01 3.29 -7.50
N ALA A 79 18.08 3.24 -6.72
CA ALA A 79 18.02 2.91 -5.30
C ALA A 79 17.20 3.95 -4.51
N GLU A 80 17.36 5.25 -4.83
CA GLU A 80 16.65 6.34 -4.18
C GLU A 80 15.15 6.33 -4.51
N ILE A 81 14.78 6.32 -5.79
CA ILE A 81 13.35 6.35 -6.20
C ILE A 81 12.58 5.11 -5.75
N THR A 82 13.25 3.96 -5.61
CA THR A 82 12.62 2.71 -5.17
C THR A 82 12.72 2.49 -3.67
N ALA A 83 13.38 3.36 -2.91
CA ALA A 83 13.66 3.16 -1.50
C ALA A 83 12.38 2.92 -0.68
N GLU A 84 11.35 3.74 -0.89
CA GLU A 84 10.07 3.63 -0.19
C GLU A 84 9.32 2.35 -0.60
N ALA A 85 9.22 2.08 -1.90
CA ALA A 85 8.59 0.86 -2.41
C ALA A 85 9.30 -0.39 -1.88
N ASN A 86 10.62 -0.40 -1.82
CA ASN A 86 11.42 -1.48 -1.25
C ASN A 86 11.24 -1.60 0.26
N ALA A 87 11.06 -0.50 0.99
CA ALA A 87 10.73 -0.53 2.41
C ALA A 87 9.35 -1.15 2.64
N ALA A 88 8.34 -0.75 1.85
CA ALA A 88 7.00 -1.32 1.90
C ALA A 88 7.00 -2.82 1.53
N ALA A 89 7.74 -3.20 0.48
CA ALA A 89 7.90 -4.59 0.06
C ALA A 89 8.52 -5.45 1.18
N ARG A 90 9.54 -4.93 1.89
CA ARG A 90 10.16 -5.63 3.03
C ARG A 90 9.17 -5.89 4.16
N GLN A 91 8.27 -4.96 4.45
CA GLN A 91 7.21 -5.16 5.45
C GLN A 91 6.21 -6.26 5.05
N LEU A 92 5.92 -6.37 3.76
CA LEU A 92 4.99 -7.36 3.22
C LEU A 92 5.62 -8.74 2.98
N ALA A 93 6.92 -8.80 2.68
CA ALA A 93 7.63 -10.01 2.25
C ALA A 93 7.45 -11.17 3.24
N GLY A 94 7.60 -10.90 4.54
CA GLY A 94 7.45 -11.91 5.58
C GLY A 94 6.01 -12.46 5.70
N ARG A 95 5.00 -11.67 5.35
CA ARG A 95 3.59 -12.13 5.30
C ARG A 95 3.36 -12.94 4.02
N LEU A 96 3.78 -12.41 2.87
CA LEU A 96 3.59 -13.06 1.58
C LEU A 96 4.30 -14.41 1.49
N ALA A 97 5.52 -14.52 2.04
CA ALA A 97 6.28 -15.78 2.07
C ALA A 97 5.58 -16.91 2.86
N ARG A 98 4.63 -16.58 3.75
CA ARG A 98 3.83 -17.55 4.51
C ARG A 98 2.49 -17.87 3.84
N MET A 99 2.11 -17.13 2.81
CA MET A 99 0.87 -17.37 2.08
C MET A 99 1.09 -18.46 1.04
N ARG A 100 0.05 -19.26 0.79
CA ARG A 100 0.08 -20.23 -0.30
C ARG A 100 0.13 -19.49 -1.62
N THR A 101 1.01 -19.93 -2.51
CA THR A 101 1.07 -19.43 -3.88
C THR A 101 -0.20 -19.81 -4.63
N GLN A 102 -0.47 -19.11 -5.74
CA GLN A 102 -1.62 -19.45 -6.58
C GLN A 102 -1.54 -20.89 -7.10
N ALA A 103 -0.34 -21.36 -7.49
CA ALA A 103 -0.12 -22.73 -7.93
C ALA A 103 -0.43 -23.77 -6.82
N GLU A 104 -0.09 -23.47 -5.56
CA GLU A 104 -0.44 -24.34 -4.43
C GLU A 104 -1.93 -24.37 -4.12
N LEU A 105 -2.63 -23.24 -4.29
CA LEU A 105 -4.08 -23.17 -4.15
C LEU A 105 -4.78 -23.94 -5.27
N GLU A 106 -4.30 -23.83 -6.50
CA GLU A 106 -4.81 -24.59 -7.65
C GLU A 106 -4.59 -26.09 -7.46
N SER A 107 -3.38 -26.50 -7.04
CA SER A 107 -3.09 -27.90 -6.69
C SER A 107 -4.03 -28.43 -5.59
N ALA A 108 -4.28 -27.63 -4.54
CA ALA A 108 -5.21 -28.01 -3.47
C ALA A 108 -6.67 -28.12 -3.93
N ARG A 109 -7.06 -27.41 -4.99
CA ARG A 109 -8.39 -27.51 -5.61
C ARG A 109 -8.55 -28.74 -6.49
N THR A 110 -7.44 -29.34 -6.93
CA THR A 110 -7.46 -30.60 -7.68
C THR A 110 -8.16 -31.65 -6.82
N HIS A 111 -9.32 -32.10 -7.29
CA HIS A 111 -10.24 -32.92 -6.51
C HIS A 111 -9.56 -34.16 -5.96
N ARG A 112 -9.60 -34.34 -4.62
CA ARG A 112 -9.30 -35.64 -4.03
C ARG A 112 -10.26 -36.67 -4.63
N PRO A 113 -9.78 -37.85 -5.04
CA PRO A 113 -10.66 -38.88 -5.55
C PRO A 113 -11.75 -39.19 -4.51
N PRO A 114 -12.99 -39.46 -4.93
CA PRO A 114 -14.08 -39.78 -4.03
C PRO A 114 -13.64 -40.87 -3.04
N HIS A 115 -13.86 -40.64 -1.75
CA HIS A 115 -13.50 -41.61 -0.74
C HIS A 115 -14.35 -42.87 -0.95
N ARG A 116 -13.70 -44.02 -1.18
CA ARG A 116 -14.39 -45.31 -1.25
C ARG A 116 -14.85 -45.70 0.16
N LEU A 117 -16.14 -45.56 0.40
CA LEU A 117 -16.78 -46.03 1.63
C LEU A 117 -16.57 -47.55 1.78
N ARG A 118 -16.19 -47.99 2.98
CA ARG A 118 -16.10 -49.39 3.37
C ARG A 118 -16.94 -49.60 4.62
N ALA A 119 -17.69 -50.69 4.67
CA ALA A 119 -18.42 -51.07 5.87
C ALA A 119 -17.46 -51.66 6.90
N THR A 120 -17.48 -51.12 8.10
CA THR A 120 -16.66 -51.59 9.22
C THR A 120 -17.21 -52.93 9.72
N PRO A 121 -16.37 -53.95 9.95
CA PRO A 121 -16.80 -55.21 10.54
C PRO A 121 -17.49 -55.02 11.90
N GLY A 122 -18.54 -55.78 12.18
CA GLY A 122 -19.31 -55.70 13.43
C GLY A 122 -20.36 -54.60 13.47
N TRP A 123 -20.43 -53.73 12.45
CA TRP A 123 -21.46 -52.70 12.31
C TRP A 123 -22.56 -53.14 11.32
N PRO A 124 -23.79 -52.63 11.47
CA PRO A 124 -24.86 -52.87 10.52
C PRO A 124 -24.54 -52.30 9.13
N PRO A 125 -25.17 -52.82 8.05
CA PRO A 125 -24.89 -52.38 6.68
C PRO A 125 -25.11 -50.86 6.50
N ILE A 126 -24.18 -50.21 5.80
CA ILE A 126 -24.20 -48.75 5.61
C ILE A 126 -24.94 -48.42 4.31
N ALA A 127 -26.01 -47.63 4.39
CA ALA A 127 -26.73 -47.15 3.21
C ALA A 127 -25.88 -46.16 2.41
N VAL A 128 -25.85 -46.30 1.08
CA VAL A 128 -25.09 -45.41 0.19
C VAL A 128 -25.91 -44.16 -0.14
N PRO A 129 -25.47 -42.94 0.26
CA PRO A 129 -26.19 -41.72 -0.06
C PRO A 129 -26.38 -41.53 -1.57
N GLY A 130 -27.59 -41.16 -1.99
CA GLY A 130 -27.96 -40.98 -3.40
C GLY A 130 -28.23 -42.27 -4.17
N GLN A 131 -28.18 -43.45 -3.53
CA GLN A 131 -28.55 -44.73 -4.14
C GLN A 131 -29.52 -45.51 -3.22
N PRO A 132 -30.82 -45.17 -3.23
CA PRO A 132 -31.83 -45.84 -2.42
C PRO A 132 -31.81 -47.36 -2.64
N GLY A 133 -31.82 -48.13 -1.55
CA GLY A 133 -31.78 -49.60 -1.60
C GLY A 133 -30.38 -50.22 -1.72
N ARG A 134 -29.33 -49.42 -1.94
CA ARG A 134 -27.94 -49.92 -1.95
C ARG A 134 -27.30 -49.80 -0.57
N TYR A 135 -26.80 -50.94 -0.07
CA TYR A 135 -26.09 -51.04 1.20
C TYR A 135 -24.68 -51.60 1.00
N LEU A 136 -23.71 -51.10 1.77
CA LEU A 136 -22.38 -51.65 1.89
C LEU A 136 -22.35 -52.65 3.04
N TYR A 137 -21.93 -53.88 2.73
CA TYR A 137 -21.75 -54.94 3.70
C TYR A 137 -20.27 -55.08 4.06
N PRO A 138 -19.93 -55.46 5.29
CA PRO A 138 -18.56 -55.76 5.65
C PRO A 138 -18.04 -56.91 4.77
N SER A 139 -16.96 -56.67 4.02
CA SER A 139 -16.34 -57.71 3.22
C SER A 139 -15.68 -58.73 4.15
N ARG A 140 -16.15 -59.98 4.09
CA ARG A 140 -15.62 -61.13 4.85
C ARG A 140 -14.30 -61.61 4.24
N GLN A 141 -13.28 -60.76 4.18
CA GLN A 141 -11.94 -61.19 3.78
C GLN A 141 -11.16 -61.67 5.00
N LEU A 142 -11.27 -62.98 5.22
CA LEU A 142 -10.33 -63.93 5.81
C LEU A 142 -9.46 -63.41 6.97
N ALA A 143 -9.97 -63.62 8.19
CA ALA A 143 -9.12 -64.22 9.22
C ALA A 143 -8.82 -65.66 8.77
N ALA A 144 -7.73 -65.84 8.03
CA ALA A 144 -7.06 -67.12 7.87
C ALA A 144 -5.71 -67.00 8.56
N ALA A 145 -5.40 -68.08 9.30
CA ALA A 145 -4.22 -68.36 10.11
C ALA A 145 -2.88 -67.96 9.47
#